data_AF-A0A7M3P674-F1
#
_entry.id   AF-A0A7M3P674-F1
#
_cell.length_a   1.000
_cell.length_b   1.000
_cell.length_c   1.000
_cell.angle_alpha   90.00
_cell.angle_beta   90.00
_cell.angle_gamma   90.00
#
_symmetry.space_group_name_H-M   'P 1'
#
loop_
_entity.id
_entity.type
_entity.pdbx_description
1 polymer ?
#
loop_
_entity_poly.entity_id
_entity_poly.type
_entity_poly.pdbx_seq_one_letter_code
_entity_poly.pdbx_strand_id
1 'polypeptide(L)'
;MAVDKRNAIVVDASGVVFEMSGHTLEFRWPEIHGVHYKASPDGKALMVAVVYPDGRFYECAVEAKPRARLQEWFPQLAWVLGHYRPAG
;
A
#
# COMPACT_ATOMS: atom_id res chain seq x y z
N MET A 1 7.93 -2.67 3.33
CA MET A 1 6.82 -3.03 4.24
C MET A 1 6.56 -1.86 5.18
N ALA A 2 5.30 -1.48 5.35
CA ALA A 2 4.85 -0.55 6.37
C ALA A 2 3.98 -1.30 7.38
N VAL A 3 4.14 -1.02 8.68
CA VAL A 3 3.41 -1.73 9.74
C VAL A 3 3.18 -0.84 10.96
N ASP A 4 2.00 -1.00 11.57
CA ASP A 4 1.64 -0.46 12.87
C ASP A 4 1.19 -1.58 13.84
N LYS A 5 0.48 -1.23 14.91
CA LYS A 5 0.04 -2.22 15.92
C LYS A 5 -0.99 -3.23 15.39
N ARG A 6 -1.75 -2.89 14.35
CA ARG A 6 -2.92 -3.66 13.88
C ARG A 6 -2.92 -3.91 12.38
N ASN A 7 -2.19 -3.11 11.61
CA ASN A 7 -2.24 -3.13 10.17
C ASN A 7 -0.83 -3.21 9.57
N ALA A 8 -0.73 -3.85 8.42
CA ALA A 8 0.49 -3.89 7.62
C ALA A 8 0.19 -3.78 6.13
N ILE A 9 1.14 -3.18 5.40
CA ILE A 9 1.14 -3.09 3.95
C ILE A 9 2.49 -3.62 3.45
N VAL A 10 2.43 -4.65 2.61
CA VAL A 10 3.58 -5.19 1.89
C VAL A 10 3.37 -4.95 0.41
N VAL A 11 4.41 -4.48 -0.28
CA VAL A 11 4.45 -4.35 -1.73
C VAL A 11 5.78 -4.93 -2.18
N ASP A 12 5.75 -5.96 -3.00
CA ASP A 12 6.93 -6.68 -3.46
C ASP A 12 6.70 -7.37 -4.82
N ALA A 13 7.60 -8.27 -5.21
CA ALA A 13 7.53 -8.98 -6.48
C ALA A 13 6.26 -9.84 -6.67
N SER A 14 5.62 -10.27 -5.58
CA SER A 14 4.42 -11.09 -5.62
C SER A 14 3.15 -10.28 -5.81
N GLY A 15 3.15 -9.00 -5.41
CA GLY A 15 1.99 -8.12 -5.47
C GLY A 15 1.91 -7.16 -4.28
N VAL A 16 0.68 -6.92 -3.83
CA VAL A 16 0.35 -6.12 -2.65
C VAL A 16 -0.35 -7.00 -1.63
N VAL A 17 0.00 -6.86 -0.36
CA VAL A 17 -0.69 -7.50 0.76
C VAL A 17 -1.13 -6.46 1.77
N PHE A 18 -2.40 -6.49 2.14
CA PHE A 18 -2.94 -5.75 3.26
C PHE A 18 -3.21 -6.71 4.41
N GLU A 19 -2.69 -6.38 5.58
CA GLU A 19 -3.13 -6.95 6.85
C GLU A 19 -3.91 -5.88 7.60
N MET A 20 -5.14 -6.19 7.99
CA MET A 20 -6.06 -5.26 8.64
C MET A 20 -6.72 -5.94 9.83
N SER A 21 -6.19 -5.69 11.03
CA SER A 21 -6.74 -6.22 12.28
C SER A 21 -6.97 -7.74 12.25
N GLY A 22 -6.00 -8.50 11.74
CA GLY A 22 -6.08 -9.96 11.64
C GLY A 22 -6.74 -10.50 10.36
N HIS A 23 -7.19 -9.64 9.45
CA HIS A 23 -7.64 -10.04 8.11
C HIS A 23 -6.56 -9.76 7.08
N THR A 24 -6.25 -10.75 6.23
CA THR A 24 -5.28 -10.62 5.14
C THR A 24 -6.00 -10.56 3.80
N LEU A 25 -5.63 -9.57 2.98
CA LEU A 25 -6.02 -9.45 1.57
C LEU A 25 -4.75 -9.46 0.73
N GLU A 26 -4.69 -10.37 -0.24
CA GLU A 26 -3.59 -10.48 -1.19
C GLU A 26 -4.07 -10.07 -2.59
N PHE A 27 -3.26 -9.27 -3.28
CA PHE A 27 -3.53 -8.78 -4.62
C PHE A 27 -2.33 -9.09 -5.50
N ARG A 28 -2.50 -9.88 -6.57
CA ARG A 28 -1.39 -10.23 -7.47
C ARG A 28 -1.27 -9.20 -8.60
N TRP A 29 -0.05 -8.92 -9.05
CA TRP A 29 0.19 -7.93 -10.11
C TRP A 29 -0.70 -8.07 -11.36
N PRO A 30 -1.00 -9.27 -11.89
CA PRO A 30 -1.89 -9.42 -13.05
C PRO A 30 -3.34 -8.96 -12.82
N GLU A 31 -3.77 -8.87 -11.56
CA GLU A 31 -5.14 -8.50 -11.16
C GLU A 31 -5.26 -7.01 -10.82
N ILE A 32 -4.13 -6.33 -10.66
CA ILE A 32 -4.05 -4.94 -10.23
C ILE A 32 -4.03 -4.05 -11.48
N HIS A 33 -4.99 -3.13 -11.57
CA HIS A 33 -4.96 -2.03 -12.53
C HIS A 33 -4.08 -0.88 -12.03
N GLY A 34 -4.14 -0.57 -10.74
CA GLY A 34 -3.39 0.54 -10.17
C GLY A 34 -3.13 0.38 -8.68
N VAL A 35 -2.02 0.95 -8.22
CA VAL A 35 -1.73 1.15 -6.80
C VAL A 35 -1.53 2.63 -6.55
N HIS A 36 -2.34 3.20 -5.67
CA HIS A 36 -2.24 4.59 -5.25
C HIS A 36 -1.78 4.65 -3.80
N TYR A 37 -0.98 5.65 -3.46
CA TYR A 37 -0.59 5.87 -2.07
C TYR A 37 -0.51 7.37 -1.76
N LYS A 38 -0.82 7.72 -0.52
CA LYS A 38 -0.75 9.09 0.00
C LYS A 38 -0.59 9.10 1.51
N ALA A 39 -0.25 10.26 2.07
CA ALA A 39 -0.41 10.48 3.49
C ALA A 39 -1.91 10.64 3.83
N SER A 40 -2.31 10.24 5.03
CA SER A 40 -3.59 10.63 5.59
C SER A 40 -3.71 12.16 5.64
N PRO A 41 -4.94 12.73 5.65
CA PRO A 41 -5.13 14.18 5.70
C PRO A 41 -4.40 14.88 6.87
N ASP A 42 -4.21 14.19 7.99
CA ASP A 42 -3.49 14.70 9.17
C ASP A 42 -1.98 14.39 9.17
N GLY A 43 -1.49 13.72 8.13
CA GLY A 43 -0.08 13.36 7.94
C GLY A 43 0.44 12.32 8.94
N LYS A 44 -0.44 11.50 9.52
CA LYS A 44 -0.07 10.50 10.54
C LYS A 44 -0.14 9.06 10.09
N ALA A 45 -0.63 8.77 8.88
CA ALA A 45 -0.69 7.43 8.34
C ALA A 45 -0.31 7.41 6.87
N LEU A 46 0.21 6.28 6.42
CA LEU A 46 0.32 5.91 5.02
C LEU A 46 -1.00 5.26 4.63
N MET A 47 -1.67 5.76 3.60
CA MET A 47 -2.83 5.15 2.99
C MET A 47 -2.41 4.57 1.63
N VAL A 48 -2.76 3.32 1.37
CA VAL A 48 -2.52 2.63 0.10
C VAL A 48 -3.83 2.04 -0.39
N ALA A 49 -4.12 2.25 -1.67
CA ALA A 49 -5.28 1.69 -2.35
C ALA A 49 -4.84 0.84 -3.55
N VAL A 50 -5.43 -0.34 -3.69
CA VAL A 50 -5.32 -1.22 -4.86
C VAL A 50 -6.60 -1.09 -5.67
N VAL A 51 -6.48 -0.83 -6.97
CA VAL A 51 -7.58 -0.67 -7.92
C VAL A 51 -7.58 -1.87 -8.87
N TYR A 52 -8.75 -2.48 -9.07
CA TYR A 52 -8.99 -3.53 -10.05
C TYR A 52 -9.45 -2.95 -11.40
N PRO A 53 -9.30 -3.68 -12.51
CA PRO A 53 -9.74 -3.24 -13.84
C PRO A 53 -11.22 -2.89 -13.95
N ASP A 54 -12.07 -3.47 -13.09
CA ASP A 54 -13.51 -3.21 -13.06
C ASP A 54 -13.89 -1.99 -12.19
N GLY A 55 -12.90 -1.26 -11.67
CA GLY A 55 -13.08 -0.07 -10.86
C GLY A 55 -13.28 -0.32 -9.37
N ARG A 56 -13.34 -1.58 -8.91
CA ARG A 56 -13.30 -1.88 -7.47
C ARG A 56 -11.96 -1.46 -6.90
N PHE A 57 -11.98 -0.95 -5.66
CA PHE A 57 -10.75 -0.66 -4.94
C PHE A 57 -10.82 -1.12 -3.48
N TYR A 58 -9.65 -1.41 -2.94
CA TYR A 58 -9.44 -1.79 -1.55
C TYR A 58 -8.39 -0.85 -0.97
N GLU A 59 -8.61 -0.38 0.25
CA GLU A 59 -7.70 0.56 0.92
C GLU A 59 -7.24 0.00 2.26
N CYS A 60 -5.97 0.24 2.59
CA CYS A 60 -5.40 0.00 3.91
C CYS A 60 -4.64 1.24 4.38
N ALA A 61 -4.73 1.53 5.68
CA ALA A 61 -4.00 2.62 6.31
C ALA A 61 -3.13 2.09 7.45
N VAL A 62 -1.87 2.52 7.47
CA VAL A 62 -0.88 2.18 8.49
C VAL A 62 -0.39 3.44 9.18
N GLU A 63 -0.53 3.51 10.50
CA GLU A 63 -0.05 4.63 11.31
C GLU A 63 1.48 4.78 11.23
N ALA A 64 1.92 5.99 10.90
CA ALA A 64 3.30 6.41 10.93
C ALA A 64 3.65 6.96 12.32
N LYS A 65 4.11 6.09 13.21
CA LYS A 65 4.66 6.45 14.53
C LYS A 65 6.14 6.06 14.60
N PRO A 66 7.08 7.03 14.52
CA PRO A 66 6.90 8.48 14.33
C PRO A 66 6.49 8.86 12.89
N ARG A 67 5.95 10.08 12.70
CA ARG A 67 5.51 10.58 11.37
C ARG A 67 6.62 10.56 10.32
N ALA A 68 7.88 10.66 10.76
CA ALA A 68 9.07 10.57 9.91
C ALA A 68 9.12 9.27 9.08
N ARG A 69 8.46 8.18 9.53
CA ARG A 69 8.36 6.93 8.75
C ARG A 69 7.75 7.13 7.36
N LEU A 70 6.90 8.12 7.16
CA LEU A 70 6.35 8.43 5.82
C LEU A 70 7.47 8.80 4.82
N GLN A 71 8.52 9.48 5.29
CA GLN A 71 9.67 9.86 4.46
C GLN A 71 10.50 8.64 4.03
N GLU A 72 10.46 7.55 4.80
CA GLU A 72 11.12 6.29 4.46
C GLU A 72 10.25 5.44 3.53
N TRP A 73 8.95 5.35 3.81
CA TRP A 73 8.03 4.48 3.07
C TRP A 73 7.71 5.00 1.67
N PHE A 74 7.55 6.31 1.47
CA PHE A 74 7.18 6.85 0.16
C PHE A 74 8.23 6.56 -0.93
N PRO A 75 9.53 6.79 -0.71
CA PRO A 75 10.55 6.43 -1.70
C PRO A 75 10.62 4.93 -1.99
N GLN A 76 10.44 4.09 -0.96
CA GLN A 76 10.41 2.63 -1.14
C GLN A 76 9.23 2.20 -2.01
N LEU A 77 8.04 2.73 -1.75
CA LEU A 77 6.85 2.47 -2.57
C LEU A 77 7.04 2.97 -4.00
N ALA A 78 7.56 4.19 -4.18
CA ALA A 78 7.85 4.74 -5.50
C ALA A 78 8.81 3.84 -6.30
N TRP A 79 9.84 3.31 -5.65
CA TRP A 79 10.81 2.42 -6.27
C TRP A 79 10.18 1.08 -6.70
N VAL A 80 9.46 0.40 -5.79
CA VAL A 80 8.83 -0.89 -6.09
C VAL A 80 7.75 -0.74 -7.16
N LEU A 81 6.89 0.27 -7.05
CA LEU A 81 5.82 0.53 -8.01
C LEU A 81 6.34 1.01 -9.37
N GLY A 82 7.52 1.64 -9.41
CA GLY A 82 8.21 1.96 -10.65
C GLY A 82 8.71 0.71 -11.38
N HIS A 83 9.06 -0.35 -10.66
CA HIS A 83 9.56 -1.60 -11.23
C HIS A 83 8.43 -2.55 -11.66
N TYR A 84 7.39 -2.71 -10.85
CA TYR A 84 6.28 -3.64 -11.10
C TYR A 84 5.04 -2.96 -11.68
N ARG A 85 5.18 -1.79 -12.33
CA ARG A 85 4.06 -0.96 -12.83
C ARG A 85 2.93 -1.86 -13.35
N PRO A 86 1.74 -1.83 -12.72
CA PRO A 86 0.60 -2.57 -13.25
C PRO A 86 0.35 -2.10 -14.68
N ALA A 87 0.07 -3.04 -15.58
CA ALA A 87 -0.07 -2.77 -17.00
C ALA A 87 -1.01 -1.57 -17.20
N GLY A 88 -0.49 -0.51 -17.81
CA GLY A 88 -1.27 0.67 -18.18
C GLY A 88 -2.24 0.38 -19.31
#